data_AF-A0A179GTV0-F1
#
_entry.id   AF-A0A179GTV0-F1
#
_cell.length_a   1.000
_cell.length_b   1.000
_cell.length_c   1.000
_cell.angle_alpha   90.00
_cell.angle_beta   90.00
_cell.angle_gamma   90.00
#
_symmetry.space_group_name_H-M   'P 1'
#
loop_
_entity.id
_entity.type
_entity.pdbx_description
1 polymer ?
#
loop_
_entity_poly.entity_id
_entity_poly.type
_entity_poly.pdbx_seq_one_letter_code
_entity_poly.pdbx_strand_id
1 'polypeptide(L)'
;MGSLALPTNYQHVVVRGPPYERGLSHGQQAREKILASLEHYSQPGKLLPCSSTASPSPTPRLGPFFLLQDLSKGRIQDMCQRIIHEVYIPGVEKFFPEALPEMQGIADGAGVDLEKIVLLNARYDLARVRGAGIRACPSDSVEEASPIPSQPEIAAPIASAIAVDSLTQGIIPSANDYTNGRSTNGTTTTQLVDDQSSHDPSLQECTAAGILAEATTSGSVLLAQNWDMSASVYTNDTALLLEVHPDPDEGIPAMFLVTEAGQLGRSGINAAGLAVCACSLMSTEDYFPLLVNEEKQQQQKQKQKQKQAPLLPMTLMRRQFLHNINFSNGLINIRNAPRHVSNRLVVGTADNFVLNMEVTPSAVHLAYPYAASSTYTPVGDYPFVVGANHFVNPAFHASGWADRNPGGSTWFRDVRVAQGLRRPAGVKGTGGGLTPEDVTQAFCDHLSAPSSVCQHMEDCTVRGVPDYPYRGRQITLAHVRYDLTRRTATVCKGPPCMGVFQEFAIPPVANC
;
A
#
# COMPACT_ATOMS: atom_id res chain seq x y z
N MET A 1 -16.64 32.36 5.39
CA MET A 1 -16.79 31.78 4.03
C MET A 1 -17.71 30.59 4.17
N GLY A 2 -18.81 30.53 3.41
CA GLY A 2 -19.78 29.44 3.51
C GLY A 2 -19.10 28.10 3.27
N SER A 3 -19.39 27.09 4.11
CA SER A 3 -18.95 25.72 3.86
C SER A 3 -19.58 25.26 2.54
N LEU A 4 -18.84 25.34 1.44
CA LEU A 4 -19.14 24.59 0.23
C LEU A 4 -19.26 23.11 0.62
N ALA A 5 -20.38 22.49 0.29
CA ALA A 5 -20.58 21.07 0.53
C ALA A 5 -19.49 20.28 -0.23
N LEU A 6 -18.91 19.26 0.41
CA LEU A 6 -17.94 18.39 -0.26
C LEU A 6 -18.60 17.73 -1.48
N PRO A 7 -17.91 17.66 -2.64
CA PRO A 7 -18.49 17.04 -3.82
C PRO A 7 -18.74 15.56 -3.55
N THR A 8 -19.88 15.05 -4.02
CA THR A 8 -20.29 13.64 -3.86
C THR A 8 -19.34 12.68 -4.56
N ASN A 9 -18.69 13.14 -5.63
CA ASN A 9 -17.82 12.36 -6.50
C ASN A 9 -16.43 12.97 -6.57
N TYR A 10 -15.43 12.16 -6.93
CA TYR A 10 -14.10 12.67 -7.23
C TYR A 10 -14.04 13.33 -8.61
N GLN A 11 -13.15 14.30 -8.76
CA GLN A 11 -12.85 14.90 -10.06
C GLN A 11 -12.34 13.80 -11.01
N HIS A 12 -12.95 13.72 -12.19
CA HIS A 12 -12.49 12.85 -13.26
C HIS A 12 -11.55 13.62 -14.19
N VAL A 13 -10.28 13.23 -14.21
CA VAL A 13 -9.21 13.82 -15.02
C VAL A 13 -8.88 12.85 -16.14
N VAL A 14 -9.10 13.31 -17.38
CA VAL A 14 -8.81 12.53 -18.59
C VAL A 14 -7.60 13.12 -19.28
N VAL A 15 -6.57 12.32 -19.50
CA VAL A 15 -5.31 12.76 -20.13
C VAL A 15 -4.96 11.90 -21.33
N ARG A 16 -4.36 12.51 -22.34
CA ARG A 16 -4.07 11.88 -23.63
C ARG A 16 -2.69 12.27 -24.16
N GLY A 17 -2.10 11.39 -24.96
CA GLY A 17 -0.88 11.67 -25.71
C GLY A 17 0.41 11.23 -24.99
N PRO A 18 1.58 11.67 -25.50
CA PRO A 18 2.88 11.24 -24.99
C PRO A 18 3.11 11.67 -23.54
N PRO A 19 4.14 11.11 -22.87
CA PRO A 19 4.32 11.26 -21.42
C PRO A 19 4.21 12.68 -20.91
N TYR A 20 4.94 13.61 -21.53
CA TYR A 20 4.96 15.00 -21.09
C TYR A 20 3.60 15.68 -21.25
N GLU A 21 2.95 15.54 -22.40
CA GLU A 21 1.69 16.21 -22.74
C GLU A 21 0.54 15.72 -21.85
N ARG A 22 0.46 14.41 -21.60
CA ARG A 22 -0.55 13.87 -20.68
C ARG A 22 -0.26 14.31 -19.24
N GLY A 23 1.01 14.41 -18.87
CA GLY A 23 1.43 14.96 -17.58
C GLY A 23 1.00 16.43 -17.44
N LEU A 24 1.29 17.25 -18.44
CA LEU A 24 0.93 18.66 -18.50
C LEU A 24 -0.58 18.86 -18.34
N SER A 25 -1.36 18.05 -19.04
CA SER A 25 -2.82 18.05 -18.93
C SER A 25 -3.30 17.67 -17.52
N HIS A 26 -2.70 16.65 -16.88
CA HIS A 26 -3.02 16.29 -15.49
C HIS A 26 -2.71 17.46 -14.55
N GLY A 27 -1.51 18.04 -14.65
CA GLY A 27 -1.10 19.19 -13.83
C GLY A 27 -2.05 20.38 -13.96
N GLN A 28 -2.49 20.70 -15.18
CA GLN A 28 -3.43 21.79 -15.45
C GLN A 28 -4.83 21.52 -14.90
N GLN A 29 -5.36 20.31 -15.13
CA GLN A 29 -6.72 19.95 -14.70
C GLN A 29 -6.85 19.80 -13.17
N ALA A 30 -5.79 19.33 -12.50
CA ALA A 30 -5.79 19.03 -11.07
C ALA A 30 -4.97 20.01 -10.22
N ARG A 31 -4.57 21.17 -10.77
CA ARG A 31 -3.64 22.13 -10.15
C ARG A 31 -3.99 22.45 -8.70
N GLU A 32 -5.24 22.83 -8.43
CA GLU A 32 -5.68 23.21 -7.08
C GLU A 32 -5.56 22.06 -6.09
N LYS A 33 -5.92 20.84 -6.50
CA LYS A 33 -5.79 19.63 -5.67
C LYS A 33 -4.33 19.22 -5.44
N ILE A 34 -3.47 19.42 -6.44
CA ILE A 34 -2.02 19.19 -6.32
C ILE A 34 -1.44 20.14 -5.26
N LEU A 35 -1.76 21.44 -5.36
CA LEU A 35 -1.30 22.44 -4.39
C LEU A 35 -1.81 22.14 -2.97
N ALA A 36 -3.08 21.77 -2.83
CA ALA A 36 -3.65 21.38 -1.53
C ALA A 36 -2.99 20.10 -0.96
N SER A 37 -2.63 19.13 -1.81
CA SER A 37 -1.88 17.93 -1.41
C SER A 37 -0.49 18.29 -0.91
N LEU A 38 0.22 19.16 -1.65
CA LEU A 38 1.55 19.62 -1.28
C LEU A 38 1.54 20.42 0.03
N GLU A 39 0.55 21.30 0.21
CA GLU A 39 0.37 22.04 1.46
C GLU A 39 0.18 21.07 2.63
N HIS A 40 -0.67 20.06 2.47
CA HIS A 40 -0.89 19.04 3.48
C HIS A 40 0.40 18.30 3.87
N TYR A 41 1.15 17.79 2.89
CA TYR A 41 2.35 16.99 3.15
C TYR A 41 3.58 17.80 3.55
N SER A 42 3.55 19.12 3.36
CA SER A 42 4.58 20.04 3.86
C SER A 42 4.46 20.29 5.36
N GLN A 43 3.33 19.95 5.99
CA GLN A 43 3.11 20.18 7.41
C GLN A 43 4.04 19.31 8.30
N PRO A 44 4.54 19.85 9.43
CA PRO A 44 5.40 19.11 10.35
C PRO A 44 4.78 17.79 10.82
N GLY A 45 5.55 16.70 10.74
CA GLY A 45 5.11 15.37 11.16
C GLY A 45 4.31 14.58 10.12
N LYS A 46 4.02 15.12 8.93
CA LYS A 46 3.36 14.36 7.84
C LYS A 46 4.32 13.49 7.03
N LEU A 47 5.50 14.02 6.74
CA LEU A 47 6.64 13.29 6.14
C LEU A 47 7.87 13.41 7.06
N LEU A 48 9.03 12.91 6.64
CA LEU A 48 10.31 13.24 7.30
C LEU A 48 10.39 14.77 7.50
N PRO A 49 10.98 15.26 8.60
CA PRO A 49 10.69 16.61 9.08
C PRO A 49 10.99 17.67 8.03
N CYS A 50 9.94 18.23 7.43
CA CYS A 50 10.03 19.43 6.62
C CYS A 50 10.10 20.60 7.62
N SER A 51 11.23 21.31 7.71
CA SER A 51 11.40 22.33 8.74
C SER A 51 10.52 23.55 8.46
N SER A 52 9.63 23.88 9.40
CA SER A 52 9.33 25.28 9.70
C SER A 52 8.85 25.42 11.15
N THR A 53 9.63 26.18 11.92
CA THR A 53 9.41 26.67 13.30
C THR A 53 9.78 25.74 14.47
N ALA A 54 10.32 26.37 15.51
CA ALA A 54 11.11 25.77 16.58
C ALA A 54 10.35 25.67 17.91
N SER A 55 10.72 24.70 18.74
CA SER A 55 10.90 24.91 20.18
C SER A 55 11.81 23.83 20.78
N PRO A 56 12.78 24.16 21.64
CA PRO A 56 13.56 23.18 22.39
C PRO A 56 12.91 22.94 23.77
N SER A 57 12.70 21.69 24.16
CA SER A 57 12.52 21.34 25.58
C SER A 57 13.46 20.19 25.96
N PRO A 58 14.16 20.28 27.11
CA PRO A 58 15.14 19.29 27.53
C PRO A 58 14.53 18.25 28.48
N THR A 59 14.86 16.98 28.32
CA THR A 59 15.55 16.16 29.35
C THR A 59 15.75 14.70 28.89
N PRO A 60 16.83 14.03 29.32
CA PRO A 60 17.27 12.74 28.76
C PRO A 60 16.93 11.56 29.69
N ARG A 61 16.56 10.39 29.13
CA ARG A 61 16.83 9.07 29.76
C ARG A 61 17.22 8.01 28.72
N LEU A 62 18.22 7.23 29.14
CA LEU A 62 19.13 6.32 28.42
C LEU A 62 18.51 5.26 27.48
N GLY A 63 19.18 5.07 26.33
CA GLY A 63 19.05 4.01 25.30
C GLY A 63 19.86 4.47 24.05
N PRO A 64 20.39 3.60 23.16
CA PRO A 64 21.48 3.95 22.22
C PRO A 64 21.05 5.02 21.22
N PHE A 65 21.32 6.27 21.61
CA PHE A 65 20.92 7.51 20.98
C PHE A 65 22.06 7.94 20.05
N PHE A 66 22.04 7.50 18.79
CA PHE A 66 23.03 7.95 17.80
C PHE A 66 22.43 8.45 16.48
N LEU A 67 21.15 8.83 16.46
CA LEU A 67 20.55 9.40 15.25
C LEU A 67 19.77 10.72 15.43
N LEU A 68 19.64 11.26 16.64
CA LEU A 68 18.68 12.36 16.89
C LEU A 68 19.25 13.63 17.54
N GLN A 69 20.55 13.71 17.84
CA GLN A 69 21.10 14.89 18.54
C GLN A 69 21.83 15.92 17.66
N ASP A 70 22.08 15.66 16.37
CA ASP A 70 22.88 16.58 15.52
C ASP A 70 22.15 17.18 14.31
N LEU A 71 20.83 17.03 14.22
CA LEU A 71 20.02 17.69 13.19
C LEU A 71 19.65 19.11 13.64
N SER A 72 20.66 19.98 13.68
CA SER A 72 20.52 21.41 13.92
C SER A 72 19.68 22.11 12.85
N LYS A 73 18.90 23.10 13.30
CA LYS A 73 17.87 23.86 12.56
C LYS A 73 18.38 24.33 11.19
N GLY A 74 17.76 23.83 10.12
CA GLY A 74 18.01 24.23 8.72
C GLY A 74 18.30 23.09 7.74
N ARG A 75 18.58 21.86 8.21
CA ARG A 75 19.04 20.71 7.39
C ARG A 75 18.07 19.52 7.30
N ILE A 76 16.76 19.67 7.57
CA ILE A 76 15.82 18.51 7.55
C ILE A 76 14.84 18.55 6.37
N GLN A 77 14.48 19.75 5.88
CA GLN A 77 13.89 19.95 4.54
C GLN A 77 14.79 19.36 3.43
N ASP A 78 16.10 19.33 3.73
CA ASP A 78 17.19 18.69 2.99
C ASP A 78 17.03 17.17 2.83
N MET A 79 16.41 16.45 3.76
CA MET A 79 16.47 14.97 3.74
C MET A 79 15.53 14.35 2.70
N CYS A 80 14.25 14.75 2.65
CA CYS A 80 13.34 14.32 1.60
C CYS A 80 13.87 14.69 0.22
N GLN A 81 14.35 15.94 0.08
CA GLN A 81 14.94 16.42 -1.17
C GLN A 81 16.17 15.59 -1.55
N ARG A 82 17.06 15.30 -0.61
CA ARG A 82 18.24 14.47 -0.82
C ARG A 82 17.89 13.03 -1.21
N ILE A 83 16.88 12.41 -0.57
CA ILE A 83 16.38 11.09 -1.01
C ILE A 83 15.84 11.19 -2.44
N ILE A 84 15.04 12.22 -2.73
CA ILE A 84 14.48 12.43 -4.08
C ILE A 84 15.59 12.53 -5.14
N HIS A 85 16.62 13.35 -4.90
CA HIS A 85 17.70 13.58 -5.86
C HIS A 85 18.74 12.46 -5.93
N GLU A 86 19.13 11.87 -4.79
CA GLU A 86 20.19 10.87 -4.76
C GLU A 86 19.69 9.44 -4.98
N VAL A 87 18.39 9.18 -4.74
CA VAL A 87 17.82 7.82 -4.73
C VAL A 87 16.68 7.68 -5.74
N TYR A 88 15.62 8.49 -5.62
CA TYR A 88 14.38 8.25 -6.36
C TYR A 88 14.43 8.72 -7.81
N ILE A 89 14.93 9.92 -8.12
CA ILE A 89 15.09 10.38 -9.50
C ILE A 89 16.02 9.42 -10.27
N PRO A 90 17.22 9.05 -9.76
CA PRO A 90 18.06 8.03 -10.39
C PRO A 90 17.38 6.65 -10.51
N GLY A 91 16.53 6.29 -9.55
CA GLY A 91 15.69 5.09 -9.60
C GLY A 91 14.67 5.12 -10.74
N VAL A 92 13.95 6.23 -10.90
CA VAL A 92 12.99 6.42 -11.99
C VAL A 92 13.72 6.40 -13.33
N GLU A 93 14.79 7.17 -13.50
CA GLU A 93 15.60 7.20 -14.73
C GLU A 93 16.09 5.81 -15.15
N LYS A 94 16.45 4.96 -14.19
CA LYS A 94 16.99 3.63 -14.47
C LYS A 94 15.93 2.57 -14.69
N PHE A 95 14.86 2.57 -13.90
CA PHE A 95 13.92 1.46 -13.83
C PHE A 95 12.55 1.77 -14.42
N PHE A 96 12.20 3.05 -14.60
CA PHE A 96 10.93 3.48 -15.20
C PHE A 96 11.06 4.86 -15.89
N PRO A 97 11.97 5.01 -16.88
CA PRO A 97 12.34 6.30 -17.45
C PRO A 97 11.17 7.10 -18.05
N GLU A 98 10.18 6.42 -18.61
CA GLU A 98 8.98 6.99 -19.22
C GLU A 98 8.08 7.73 -18.22
N ALA A 99 8.18 7.44 -16.92
CA ALA A 99 7.43 8.14 -15.89
C ALA A 99 7.96 9.55 -15.60
N LEU A 100 9.25 9.80 -15.86
CA LEU A 100 9.89 11.08 -15.55
C LEU A 100 9.31 12.25 -16.39
N PRO A 101 9.21 12.17 -17.73
CA PRO A 101 8.58 13.23 -18.52
C PRO A 101 7.11 13.44 -18.15
N GLU A 102 6.36 12.39 -17.77
CA GLU A 102 4.98 12.54 -17.29
C GLU A 102 4.92 13.30 -15.96
N MET A 103 5.79 12.99 -15.00
CA MET A 103 5.89 13.77 -13.76
C MET A 103 6.36 15.21 -14.01
N GLN A 104 7.26 15.44 -14.97
CA GLN A 104 7.69 16.79 -15.36
C GLN A 104 6.51 17.59 -15.94
N GLY A 105 5.73 16.97 -16.83
CA GLY A 105 4.51 17.59 -17.35
C GLY A 105 3.55 17.98 -16.23
N ILE A 106 3.30 17.09 -15.26
CA ILE A 106 2.43 17.40 -14.11
C ILE A 106 2.96 18.61 -13.34
N ALA A 107 4.28 18.67 -13.12
CA ALA A 107 4.93 19.76 -12.40
C ALA A 107 4.72 21.10 -13.12
N ASP A 108 4.99 21.13 -14.43
CA ASP A 108 4.82 22.31 -15.28
C ASP A 108 3.35 22.75 -15.33
N GLY A 109 2.42 21.80 -15.46
CA GLY A 109 0.98 22.06 -15.54
C GLY A 109 0.40 22.61 -14.23
N ALA A 110 0.92 22.16 -13.09
CA ALA A 110 0.55 22.66 -11.77
C ALA A 110 1.30 23.95 -11.37
N GLY A 111 2.38 24.29 -12.08
CA GLY A 111 3.26 25.43 -11.77
C GLY A 111 4.12 25.19 -10.53
N VAL A 112 4.70 23.98 -10.41
CA VAL A 112 5.54 23.57 -9.29
C VAL A 112 6.81 22.86 -9.78
N ASP A 113 7.79 22.67 -8.90
CA ASP A 113 9.03 21.97 -9.23
C ASP A 113 8.81 20.44 -9.31
N LEU A 114 9.58 19.76 -10.18
CA LEU A 114 9.49 18.30 -10.39
C LEU A 114 9.59 17.52 -9.08
N GLU A 115 10.47 17.94 -8.18
CA GLU A 115 10.72 17.31 -6.88
C GLU A 115 9.46 17.23 -6.04
N LYS A 116 8.54 18.20 -6.17
CA LYS A 116 7.26 18.19 -5.46
C LYS A 116 6.35 17.09 -5.99
N ILE A 117 6.36 16.82 -7.31
CA ILE A 117 5.62 15.71 -7.91
C ILE A 117 6.27 14.36 -7.57
N VAL A 118 7.60 14.28 -7.60
CA VAL A 118 8.33 13.07 -7.16
C VAL A 118 8.04 12.79 -5.68
N LEU A 119 7.97 13.83 -4.83
CA LEU A 119 7.58 13.70 -3.42
C LEU A 119 6.17 13.11 -3.26
N LEU A 120 5.19 13.59 -4.02
CA LEU A 120 3.82 13.05 -3.97
C LEU A 120 3.77 11.57 -4.39
N ASN A 121 4.55 11.19 -5.40
CA ASN A 121 4.67 9.80 -5.84
C ASN A 121 5.45 8.94 -4.81
N ALA A 122 6.48 9.48 -4.16
CA ALA A 122 7.26 8.79 -3.14
C ALA A 122 6.69 8.91 -1.71
N ARG A 123 5.52 9.53 -1.54
CA ARG A 123 4.92 9.81 -0.22
C ARG A 123 4.72 8.54 0.61
N TYR A 124 4.37 7.42 -0.02
CA TYR A 124 4.25 6.13 0.67
C TYR A 124 5.57 5.72 1.34
N ASP A 125 6.66 5.81 0.58
CA ASP A 125 8.01 5.43 0.96
C ASP A 125 8.57 6.41 2.01
N LEU A 126 8.46 7.71 1.74
CA LEU A 126 8.91 8.79 2.62
C LEU A 126 8.19 8.81 3.98
N ALA A 127 6.94 8.37 4.04
CA ALA A 127 6.21 8.25 5.30
C ALA A 127 6.70 7.09 6.18
N ARG A 128 7.39 6.10 5.59
CA ARG A 128 7.81 4.83 6.24
C ARG A 128 9.28 4.75 6.59
N VAL A 129 10.07 5.75 6.24
CA VAL A 129 11.50 5.85 6.57
C VAL A 129 11.76 6.56 7.90
N ARG A 130 10.80 6.50 8.83
CA ARG A 130 10.90 7.10 10.17
C ARG A 130 10.40 6.14 11.25
N GLY A 131 10.78 6.44 12.48
CA GLY A 131 10.36 5.70 13.67
C GLY A 131 11.37 4.64 14.13
N ALA A 132 11.17 4.14 15.35
CA ALA A 132 11.97 3.05 15.89
C ALA A 132 11.81 1.79 15.01
N GLY A 133 12.91 1.06 14.80
CA GLY A 133 12.91 -0.18 14.03
C GLY A 133 13.14 -0.04 12.52
N ILE A 134 13.32 1.16 11.98
CA ILE A 134 13.88 1.35 10.63
C ILE A 134 15.38 1.07 10.67
N ARG A 135 15.84 0.17 9.79
CA ARG A 135 17.26 -0.16 9.70
C ARG A 135 18.04 0.95 8.99
N ALA A 136 19.32 1.04 9.31
CA ALA A 136 20.25 1.84 8.51
C ALA A 136 20.30 1.31 7.07
N CYS A 137 20.59 2.20 6.12
CA CYS A 137 20.88 1.79 4.75
C CYS A 137 21.95 0.69 4.76
N PRO A 138 21.72 -0.46 4.10
CA PRO A 138 22.77 -1.45 3.95
C PRO A 138 23.91 -0.77 3.18
N SER A 139 25.05 -0.55 3.83
CA SER A 139 26.25 -0.12 3.12
C SER A 139 26.75 -1.34 2.40
N ASP A 140 26.54 -1.42 1.09
CA ASP A 140 27.12 -2.41 0.16
C ASP A 140 28.23 -3.25 0.81
N SER A 141 27.86 -4.30 1.54
CA SER A 141 28.72 -5.45 1.72
C SER A 141 28.56 -6.22 0.43
N VAL A 142 29.08 -5.63 -0.66
CA VAL A 142 29.52 -6.41 -1.80
C VAL A 142 30.80 -7.09 -1.31
N GLU A 143 30.65 -8.06 -0.40
CA GLU A 143 31.49 -9.23 -0.52
C GLU A 143 31.07 -9.84 -1.86
N GLU A 144 32.05 -10.04 -2.75
CA GLU A 144 31.85 -10.76 -3.99
C GLU A 144 30.93 -11.95 -3.71
N ALA A 145 29.81 -12.03 -4.42
CA ALA A 145 28.92 -13.17 -4.35
C ALA A 145 29.79 -14.43 -4.47
N SER A 146 29.95 -15.15 -3.36
CA SER A 146 30.62 -16.43 -3.38
C SER A 146 29.86 -17.28 -4.41
N PRO A 147 30.55 -17.96 -5.34
CA PRO A 147 29.88 -18.71 -6.39
C PRO A 147 28.86 -19.64 -5.76
N ILE A 148 27.64 -19.57 -6.27
CA ILE A 148 26.52 -20.43 -5.91
C ILE A 148 27.07 -21.87 -5.80
N PRO A 149 26.96 -22.54 -4.65
CA PRO A 149 27.36 -23.94 -4.56
C PRO A 149 26.57 -24.70 -5.62
N SER A 150 27.29 -25.32 -6.56
CA SER A 150 26.72 -26.21 -7.55
C SER A 150 25.81 -27.22 -6.85
N GLN A 151 24.60 -27.37 -7.36
CA GLN A 151 23.58 -28.27 -6.81
C GLN A 151 24.18 -29.64 -6.50
N PRO A 152 23.89 -30.24 -5.33
CA PRO A 152 24.28 -31.62 -5.08
C PRO A 152 23.56 -32.52 -6.10
N GLU A 153 24.34 -33.39 -6.73
CA GLU A 153 23.90 -34.38 -7.71
C GLU A 153 22.72 -35.20 -7.16
N ILE A 154 21.71 -35.38 -8.00
CA ILE A 154 20.54 -36.22 -7.73
C ILE A 154 21.02 -37.68 -7.68
N ALA A 155 21.08 -38.26 -6.48
CA ALA A 155 21.17 -39.69 -6.32
C ALA A 155 19.80 -40.33 -6.62
N ALA A 156 19.83 -41.41 -7.42
CA ALA A 156 18.71 -42.18 -7.95
C ALA A 156 17.77 -42.78 -6.87
N PRO A 157 16.55 -43.24 -7.24
CA PRO A 157 15.44 -43.42 -6.31
C PRO A 157 15.55 -44.74 -5.53
N ILE A 158 15.22 -44.70 -4.24
CA ILE A 158 14.97 -45.92 -3.45
C ILE A 158 13.46 -46.01 -3.21
N ALA A 159 12.86 -47.02 -3.82
CA ALA A 159 11.51 -47.49 -3.55
C ALA A 159 11.49 -48.37 -2.28
N SER A 160 10.46 -48.22 -1.44
CA SER A 160 9.89 -49.22 -0.50
C SER A 160 9.07 -48.48 0.59
N ALA A 161 7.75 -48.45 0.49
CA ALA A 161 6.79 -49.40 1.09
C ALA A 161 6.39 -49.07 2.55
N ILE A 162 5.14 -48.61 2.67
CA ILE A 162 4.10 -48.80 3.69
C ILE A 162 4.54 -49.41 5.04
N ALA A 163 4.22 -48.69 6.13
CA ALA A 163 3.64 -49.29 7.34
C ALA A 163 2.73 -48.26 8.02
N VAL A 164 1.43 -48.61 8.04
CA VAL A 164 0.41 -48.01 8.90
C VAL A 164 0.59 -48.66 10.26
N ASP A 165 0.77 -47.90 11.34
CA ASP A 165 0.19 -48.33 12.60
C ASP A 165 -0.12 -47.20 13.59
N SER A 166 -1.18 -47.49 14.32
CA SER A 166 -1.91 -46.75 15.33
C SER A 166 -1.04 -46.29 16.50
N LEU A 167 -1.42 -45.17 17.14
CA LEU A 167 -1.38 -45.03 18.60
C LEU A 167 -2.27 -43.86 19.05
N THR A 168 -3.44 -44.24 19.54
CA THR A 168 -4.32 -43.50 20.44
C THR A 168 -3.64 -43.13 21.75
N GLN A 169 -3.80 -41.87 22.21
CA GLN A 169 -4.27 -41.49 23.57
C GLN A 169 -4.01 -39.99 23.81
N GLY A 170 -5.07 -39.19 23.74
CA GLY A 170 -5.08 -37.78 24.15
C GLY A 170 -5.89 -37.60 25.43
N ILE A 171 -5.23 -37.14 26.48
CA ILE A 171 -5.80 -36.76 27.78
C ILE A 171 -6.36 -35.34 27.66
N ILE A 172 -7.64 -35.17 28.03
CA ILE A 172 -8.35 -33.88 28.16
C ILE A 172 -8.11 -33.32 29.57
N PRO A 173 -7.90 -32.00 29.73
CA PRO A 173 -8.48 -31.31 30.88
C PRO A 173 -9.51 -30.25 30.50
N SER A 174 -10.57 -30.29 31.31
CA SER A 174 -11.79 -29.49 31.35
C SER A 174 -11.57 -27.99 31.58
N ALA A 175 -12.50 -27.21 31.01
CA ALA A 175 -12.81 -25.84 31.41
C ALA A 175 -13.37 -25.78 32.84
N ASN A 176 -13.02 -24.72 33.59
CA ASN A 176 -13.98 -23.81 34.23
C ASN A 176 -13.26 -22.74 35.07
N ASP A 177 -14.05 -21.71 35.37
CA ASP A 177 -13.85 -20.59 36.29
C ASP A 177 -13.07 -19.40 35.73
N TYR A 178 -13.80 -18.33 35.40
CA TYR A 178 -13.79 -17.11 36.22
C TYR A 178 -15.09 -16.32 36.01
N THR A 179 -15.64 -15.88 37.14
CA THR A 179 -16.96 -15.32 37.37
C THR A 179 -17.04 -13.82 37.13
N ASN A 180 -18.26 -13.36 36.80
CA ASN A 180 -18.67 -11.97 36.66
C ASN A 180 -18.47 -11.16 37.94
N GLY A 181 -17.82 -10.00 37.82
CA GLY A 181 -17.79 -8.94 38.84
C GLY A 181 -18.37 -7.63 38.28
N ARG A 182 -19.62 -7.33 38.65
CA ARG A 182 -20.32 -6.07 38.38
C ARG A 182 -19.92 -5.05 39.45
N SER A 183 -19.51 -3.84 39.07
CA SER A 183 -19.43 -2.69 39.99
C SER A 183 -19.93 -1.41 39.30
N THR A 184 -20.66 -0.62 40.07
CA THR A 184 -21.52 0.50 39.68
C THR A 184 -20.88 1.86 39.96
N ASN A 185 -21.21 2.82 39.08
CA ASN A 185 -21.34 4.27 39.25
C ASN A 185 -20.15 5.11 39.75
N GLY A 186 -19.76 6.08 38.92
CA GLY A 186 -18.95 7.24 39.28
C GLY A 186 -18.98 8.30 38.18
N THR A 187 -19.93 9.22 38.26
CA THR A 187 -20.06 10.40 37.38
C THR A 187 -18.87 11.34 37.63
N THR A 188 -18.06 11.62 36.62
CA THR A 188 -17.17 12.79 36.64
C THR A 188 -16.99 13.33 35.24
N THR A 189 -17.59 14.49 35.01
CA THR A 189 -17.39 15.35 33.85
C THR A 189 -15.94 15.85 33.86
N THR A 190 -15.10 15.38 32.95
CA THR A 190 -13.79 15.99 32.69
C THR A 190 -13.77 16.57 31.29
N GLN A 191 -13.60 17.89 31.26
CA GLN A 191 -13.46 18.70 30.06
C GLN A 191 -12.33 18.18 29.19
N LEU A 192 -12.60 18.16 27.88
CA LEU A 192 -11.65 17.86 26.82
C LEU A 192 -10.52 18.90 26.86
N VAL A 193 -9.31 18.44 27.22
CA VAL A 193 -8.08 19.18 26.94
C VAL A 193 -7.55 18.57 25.64
N ASP A 194 -7.63 19.34 24.56
CA ASP A 194 -6.96 19.03 23.29
C ASP A 194 -5.45 18.97 23.55
N ASP A 195 -4.88 17.77 23.61
CA ASP A 195 -3.44 17.58 23.64
C ASP A 195 -2.89 17.77 22.22
N GLN A 196 -2.67 19.03 21.85
CA GLN A 196 -1.90 19.41 20.68
C GLN A 196 -0.40 19.20 20.91
N SER A 197 0.08 17.96 20.98
CA SER A 197 1.52 17.67 20.79
C SER A 197 1.84 16.18 20.59
N SER A 198 1.72 15.67 19.37
CA SER A 198 2.52 14.50 18.95
C SER A 198 2.64 14.41 17.42
N HIS A 199 3.87 14.53 16.94
CA HIS A 199 4.25 14.68 15.52
C HIS A 199 4.51 13.36 14.77
N ASP A 200 3.71 12.32 15.00
CA ASP A 200 3.96 10.95 14.49
C ASP A 200 3.13 10.61 13.21
N PRO A 201 3.59 9.73 12.28
CA PRO A 201 2.88 9.43 11.05
C PRO A 201 1.52 8.83 11.33
N SER A 202 0.48 9.40 10.73
CA SER A 202 -0.78 8.68 10.55
C SER A 202 -0.56 7.50 9.59
N LEU A 203 -0.42 6.29 10.13
CA LEU A 203 -0.42 5.07 9.32
C LEU A 203 -1.77 4.87 8.61
N GLN A 204 -1.74 4.08 7.53
CA GLN A 204 -2.84 3.91 6.59
C GLN A 204 -3.29 2.46 6.56
N GLU A 205 -4.55 2.23 6.90
CA GLU A 205 -5.24 0.95 6.71
C GLU A 205 -5.79 0.85 5.28
N CYS A 206 -5.93 -0.36 4.78
CA CYS A 206 -6.53 -0.70 3.49
C CYS A 206 -7.02 -2.15 3.56
N THR A 207 -7.96 -2.52 2.70
CA THR A 207 -8.30 -3.93 2.49
C THR A 207 -8.53 -4.16 1.02
N ALA A 208 -7.98 -5.24 0.47
CA ALA A 208 -8.08 -5.56 -0.95
C ALA A 208 -8.41 -7.04 -1.14
N ALA A 209 -9.13 -7.36 -2.21
CA ALA A 209 -9.47 -8.71 -2.60
C ALA A 209 -9.36 -8.90 -4.12
N GLY A 210 -9.02 -10.13 -4.54
CA GLY A 210 -9.06 -10.59 -5.92
C GLY A 210 -9.94 -11.83 -5.99
N ILE A 211 -10.90 -11.85 -6.91
CA ILE A 211 -11.96 -12.84 -7.00
C ILE A 211 -11.95 -13.43 -8.42
N LEU A 212 -11.88 -14.76 -8.51
CA LEU A 212 -11.90 -15.49 -9.77
C LEU A 212 -13.31 -15.56 -10.36
N ALA A 213 -13.38 -15.75 -11.68
CA ALA A 213 -14.60 -15.79 -12.47
C ALA A 213 -15.62 -16.80 -11.93
N GLU A 214 -15.18 -18.00 -11.54
CA GLU A 214 -16.03 -19.06 -11.00
C GLU A 214 -16.66 -18.73 -9.64
N ALA A 215 -16.17 -17.70 -8.95
CA ALA A 215 -16.79 -17.19 -7.73
C ALA A 215 -17.96 -16.25 -8.00
N THR A 216 -18.09 -15.72 -9.22
CA THR A 216 -18.99 -14.61 -9.56
C THR A 216 -20.17 -15.09 -10.40
N THR A 217 -21.33 -14.43 -10.26
CA THR A 217 -22.50 -14.73 -11.10
C THR A 217 -22.31 -14.32 -12.56
N SER A 218 -21.46 -13.32 -12.81
CA SER A 218 -21.18 -12.80 -14.16
C SER A 218 -20.09 -13.58 -14.90
N GLY A 219 -19.38 -14.50 -14.24
CA GLY A 219 -18.19 -15.15 -14.79
C GLY A 219 -17.04 -14.16 -15.03
N SER A 220 -16.97 -13.08 -14.26
CA SER A 220 -15.98 -12.01 -14.42
C SER A 220 -14.93 -12.06 -13.31
N VAL A 221 -13.69 -11.70 -13.64
CA VAL A 221 -12.61 -11.58 -12.66
C VAL A 221 -12.69 -10.19 -12.03
N LEU A 222 -12.74 -10.12 -10.70
CA LEU A 222 -12.91 -8.85 -9.98
C LEU A 222 -11.73 -8.58 -9.05
N LEU A 223 -11.28 -7.33 -9.00
CA LEU A 223 -10.47 -6.79 -7.90
C LEU A 223 -11.30 -5.75 -7.15
N ALA A 224 -11.22 -5.73 -5.82
CA ALA A 224 -11.92 -4.74 -5.01
C ALA A 224 -11.03 -4.23 -3.88
N GLN A 225 -11.26 -2.99 -3.44
CA GLN A 225 -10.49 -2.39 -2.37
C GLN A 225 -11.20 -1.25 -1.64
N ASN A 226 -11.11 -1.25 -0.30
CA ASN A 226 -11.24 -0.04 0.52
C ASN A 226 -9.85 0.59 0.71
N TRP A 227 -9.73 1.88 0.35
CA TRP A 227 -8.57 2.71 0.63
C TRP A 227 -8.83 3.56 1.85
N ASP A 228 -8.17 3.28 2.97
CA ASP A 228 -8.31 4.11 4.17
C ASP A 228 -7.11 5.06 4.31
N MET A 229 -7.42 6.28 4.73
CA MET A 229 -6.47 7.38 4.82
C MET A 229 -6.93 8.39 5.86
N SER A 230 -6.05 9.31 6.24
CA SER A 230 -6.40 10.49 7.02
C SER A 230 -7.60 11.18 6.38
N ALA A 231 -8.58 11.53 7.22
CA ALA A 231 -9.78 12.25 6.82
C ALA A 231 -9.46 13.54 6.05
N SER A 232 -8.28 14.13 6.25
CA SER A 232 -7.82 15.32 5.52
C SER A 232 -7.81 15.14 4.00
N VAL A 233 -7.48 13.96 3.47
CA VAL A 233 -7.52 13.71 2.02
C VAL A 233 -8.96 13.76 1.50
N TYR A 234 -9.90 13.26 2.29
CA TYR A 234 -11.32 13.30 1.97
C TYR A 234 -11.89 14.72 2.10
N THR A 235 -11.60 15.42 3.20
CA THR A 235 -12.16 16.75 3.49
C THR A 235 -11.52 17.86 2.68
N ASN A 236 -10.27 17.69 2.25
CA ASN A 236 -9.61 18.64 1.35
C ASN A 236 -9.78 18.23 -0.13
N ASP A 237 -10.51 17.13 -0.38
CA ASP A 237 -10.82 16.61 -1.71
C ASP A 237 -9.59 16.43 -2.63
N THR A 238 -8.48 15.91 -2.08
CA THR A 238 -7.21 15.81 -2.81
C THR A 238 -7.05 14.52 -3.63
N ALA A 239 -8.03 13.61 -3.58
CA ALA A 239 -8.09 12.45 -4.47
C ALA A 239 -8.85 12.74 -5.78
N LEU A 240 -8.53 11.98 -6.82
CA LEU A 240 -9.12 12.07 -8.15
C LEU A 240 -9.21 10.70 -8.85
N LEU A 241 -9.98 10.68 -9.93
CA LEU A 241 -10.05 9.57 -10.89
C LEU A 241 -9.20 9.96 -12.10
N LEU A 242 -8.23 9.13 -12.46
CA LEU A 242 -7.30 9.40 -13.56
C LEU A 242 -7.55 8.39 -14.69
N GLU A 243 -8.06 8.88 -15.81
CA GLU A 243 -8.19 8.12 -17.05
C GLU A 243 -7.07 8.54 -18.01
N VAL A 244 -6.27 7.56 -18.43
CA VAL A 244 -5.05 7.78 -19.22
C VAL A 244 -5.20 7.09 -20.55
N HIS A 245 -5.01 7.86 -21.62
CA HIS A 245 -4.90 7.37 -23.00
C HIS A 245 -3.49 7.66 -23.52
N PRO A 246 -2.56 6.71 -23.37
CA PRO A 246 -1.20 6.86 -23.88
C PRO A 246 -1.18 7.14 -25.38
N ASP A 247 -0.07 7.68 -25.85
CA ASP A 247 0.16 7.80 -27.29
C ASP A 247 0.23 6.39 -27.91
N PRO A 248 -0.40 6.15 -29.07
CA PRO A 248 -0.32 4.84 -29.74
C PRO A 248 1.11 4.33 -29.95
N ASP A 249 2.08 5.23 -30.17
CA ASP A 249 3.48 4.86 -30.41
C ASP A 249 4.18 4.28 -29.17
N GLU A 250 3.62 4.47 -27.97
CA GLU A 250 4.17 3.89 -26.73
C GLU A 250 3.85 2.40 -26.59
N GLY A 251 2.83 1.88 -27.29
CA GLY A 251 2.45 0.46 -27.23
C GLY A 251 1.97 -0.01 -25.85
N ILE A 252 1.53 0.92 -24.98
CA ILE A 252 0.99 0.63 -23.64
C ILE A 252 -0.53 0.85 -23.60
N PRO A 253 -1.29 0.09 -22.78
CA PRO A 253 -2.75 0.14 -22.78
C PRO A 253 -3.28 1.43 -22.13
N ALA A 254 -4.50 1.84 -22.51
CA ALA A 254 -5.26 2.82 -21.75
C ALA A 254 -5.50 2.32 -20.32
N MET A 255 -5.62 3.24 -19.36
CA MET A 255 -5.71 2.91 -17.93
C MET A 255 -6.73 3.77 -17.22
N PHE A 256 -7.29 3.22 -16.14
CA PHE A 256 -8.11 3.96 -15.18
C PHE A 256 -7.60 3.72 -13.77
N LEU A 257 -7.41 4.79 -13.01
CA LEU A 257 -6.83 4.74 -11.67
C LEU A 257 -7.60 5.62 -10.70
N VAL A 258 -7.58 5.23 -9.43
CA VAL A 258 -7.92 6.12 -8.30
C VAL A 258 -6.64 6.45 -7.57
N THR A 259 -6.38 7.74 -7.35
CA THR A 259 -5.10 8.25 -6.84
C THR A 259 -5.25 9.61 -6.15
N GLU A 260 -4.22 10.06 -5.41
CA GLU A 260 -4.12 11.47 -4.99
C GLU A 260 -3.64 12.34 -6.15
N ALA A 261 -4.07 13.60 -6.19
CA ALA A 261 -3.70 14.53 -7.24
C ALA A 261 -2.18 14.69 -7.34
N GLY A 262 -1.63 14.61 -8.56
CA GLY A 262 -0.19 14.67 -8.83
C GLY A 262 0.55 13.33 -8.74
N GLN A 263 -0.09 12.27 -8.27
CA GLN A 263 0.45 10.90 -8.36
C GLN A 263 0.11 10.26 -9.71
N LEU A 264 1.00 9.43 -10.25
CA LEU A 264 0.74 8.67 -11.48
C LEU A 264 -0.21 7.48 -11.27
N GLY A 265 -0.40 7.06 -10.02
CA GLY A 265 -1.32 5.98 -9.70
C GLY A 265 -1.20 5.45 -8.27
N ARG A 266 -2.26 4.77 -7.84
CA ARG A 266 -2.29 4.04 -6.56
C ARG A 266 -2.94 2.67 -6.72
N SER A 267 -4.19 2.62 -7.19
CA SER A 267 -4.88 1.40 -7.60
C SER A 267 -5.56 1.64 -8.93
N GLY A 268 -5.67 0.62 -9.77
CA GLY A 268 -6.25 0.79 -11.09
C GLY A 268 -6.32 -0.48 -11.91
N ILE A 269 -6.78 -0.31 -13.14
CA ILE A 269 -6.98 -1.32 -14.17
C ILE A 269 -6.52 -0.74 -15.51
N ASN A 270 -6.10 -1.60 -16.44
CA ASN A 270 -5.79 -1.23 -17.82
C ASN A 270 -6.66 -1.94 -18.86
N ALA A 271 -6.61 -1.46 -20.09
CA ALA A 271 -7.38 -1.97 -21.23
C ALA A 271 -7.02 -3.42 -21.60
N ALA A 272 -5.84 -3.91 -21.21
CA ALA A 272 -5.43 -5.30 -21.38
C ALA A 272 -6.10 -6.24 -20.35
N GLY A 273 -6.82 -5.70 -19.36
CA GLY A 273 -7.48 -6.47 -18.31
C GLY A 273 -6.56 -6.80 -17.13
N LEU A 274 -5.45 -6.07 -16.96
CA LEU A 274 -4.61 -6.16 -15.76
C LEU A 274 -5.06 -5.14 -14.72
N ALA A 275 -5.11 -5.52 -13.46
CA ALA A 275 -5.44 -4.61 -12.37
C ALA A 275 -4.57 -4.83 -11.13
N VAL A 276 -4.42 -3.76 -10.32
CA VAL A 276 -3.65 -3.74 -9.08
C VAL A 276 -4.35 -2.93 -8.01
N CYS A 277 -4.48 -3.55 -6.82
CA CYS A 277 -4.86 -2.92 -5.56
C CYS A 277 -3.70 -3.06 -4.57
N ALA A 278 -3.60 -2.14 -3.60
CA ALA A 278 -2.43 -2.14 -2.72
C ALA A 278 -2.74 -1.78 -1.27
N CYS A 279 -2.17 -2.53 -0.32
CA CYS A 279 -2.28 -2.28 1.11
C CYS A 279 -0.88 -2.03 1.69
N SER A 280 -0.79 -1.12 2.65
CA SER A 280 0.45 -0.85 3.38
C SER A 280 0.98 -2.10 4.08
N LEU A 281 2.29 -2.36 4.01
CA LEU A 281 3.00 -3.27 4.90
C LEU A 281 4.20 -2.56 5.51
N MET A 282 4.70 -3.08 6.63
CA MET A 282 5.91 -2.59 7.28
C MET A 282 6.63 -3.75 7.93
N SER A 283 7.91 -3.94 7.62
CA SER A 283 8.71 -4.99 8.22
C SER A 283 9.98 -4.42 8.85
N THR A 284 10.60 -5.16 9.76
CA THR A 284 11.94 -4.83 10.26
C THR A 284 13.03 -4.96 9.19
N GLU A 285 12.68 -5.45 7.99
CA GLU A 285 13.57 -5.42 6.84
C GLU A 285 13.66 -4.02 6.21
N ASP A 286 12.60 -3.21 6.33
CA ASP A 286 12.55 -1.84 5.79
C ASP A 286 13.74 -1.00 6.29
N TYR A 287 14.30 -0.19 5.40
CA TYR A 287 15.50 0.57 5.70
C TYR A 287 15.45 2.02 5.19
N PHE A 288 16.24 2.86 5.87
CA PHE A 288 16.45 4.24 5.47
C PHE A 288 17.29 4.28 4.19
N PRO A 289 16.88 4.97 3.11
CA PRO A 289 17.48 4.81 1.78
C PRO A 289 18.79 5.59 1.57
N LEU A 290 19.26 6.35 2.55
CA LEU A 290 20.54 7.08 2.46
C LEU A 290 21.58 6.52 3.43
N LEU A 291 22.82 6.50 2.96
CA LEU A 291 23.99 6.31 3.82
C LEU A 291 24.31 7.62 4.57
N VAL A 292 24.02 7.68 5.88
CA VAL A 292 24.14 8.92 6.68
C VAL A 292 25.49 9.07 7.42
N ASN A 293 26.29 8.01 7.61
CA ASN A 293 27.52 8.10 8.41
C ASN A 293 28.60 9.01 7.79
N GLU A 294 28.99 10.07 8.51
CA GLU A 294 29.94 11.11 8.06
C GLU A 294 31.36 10.59 7.79
N GLU A 295 31.89 9.68 8.61
CA GLU A 295 33.22 9.05 8.38
C GLU A 295 33.23 8.23 7.09
N LYS A 296 32.14 7.51 6.81
CA LYS A 296 31.96 6.78 5.55
C LYS A 296 31.75 7.75 4.40
N GLN A 297 31.01 8.84 4.57
CA GLN A 297 30.83 9.87 3.53
C GLN A 297 32.13 10.60 3.19
N GLN A 298 32.99 10.91 4.18
CA GLN A 298 34.30 11.55 3.95
C GLN A 298 35.28 10.59 3.26
N GLN A 299 35.32 9.32 3.65
CA GLN A 299 36.09 8.29 2.94
C GLN A 299 35.52 8.00 1.53
N GLN A 300 34.20 8.12 1.33
CA GLN A 300 33.52 7.95 0.03
C GLN A 300 33.74 9.13 -0.92
N LYS A 301 33.76 10.38 -0.43
CA LYS A 301 34.12 11.57 -1.22
C LYS A 301 35.57 11.51 -1.71
N GLN A 302 36.49 10.96 -0.90
CA GLN A 302 37.88 10.74 -1.28
C GLN A 302 38.05 9.62 -2.32
N LYS A 303 37.09 8.68 -2.41
CA LYS A 303 37.07 7.56 -3.39
C LYS A 303 36.05 7.74 -4.52
N GLN A 304 35.72 8.97 -4.93
CA GLN A 304 35.07 9.36 -6.20
C GLN A 304 33.90 8.54 -6.83
N LYS A 305 33.30 7.49 -6.23
CA LYS A 305 32.48 6.54 -7.01
C LYS A 305 31.57 5.56 -6.25
N GLN A 306 30.78 6.00 -5.28
CA GLN A 306 29.57 5.22 -4.94
C GLN A 306 28.36 6.15 -4.77
N LYS A 307 27.51 6.17 -5.81
CA LYS A 307 26.18 6.79 -5.79
C LYS A 307 25.28 5.94 -4.88
N GLN A 308 24.35 6.57 -4.14
CA GLN A 308 23.32 5.83 -3.42
C GLN A 308 22.62 4.84 -4.37
N ALA A 309 22.16 3.70 -3.85
CA ALA A 309 21.45 2.74 -4.67
C ALA A 309 20.20 3.42 -5.29
N PRO A 310 20.00 3.39 -6.61
CA PRO A 310 18.81 3.92 -7.23
C PRO A 310 17.62 3.03 -6.86
N LEU A 311 16.57 3.60 -6.24
CA LEU A 311 15.38 2.86 -5.79
C LEU A 311 14.12 3.45 -6.45
N LEU A 312 13.17 2.59 -6.81
CA LEU A 312 11.92 3.01 -7.42
C LEU A 312 10.83 3.18 -6.33
N PRO A 313 10.22 4.36 -6.19
CA PRO A 313 9.08 4.55 -5.29
C PRO A 313 7.97 3.53 -5.52
N MET A 314 7.39 3.01 -4.43
CA MET A 314 6.45 1.87 -4.53
C MET A 314 5.18 2.16 -5.34
N THR A 315 4.72 3.41 -5.37
CA THR A 315 3.56 3.82 -6.17
C THR A 315 3.84 3.70 -7.67
N LEU A 316 5.05 4.04 -8.10
CA LEU A 316 5.47 4.01 -9.49
C LEU A 316 5.59 2.58 -10.01
N MET A 317 5.98 1.63 -9.16
CA MET A 317 5.94 0.21 -9.51
C MET A 317 4.53 -0.28 -9.88
N ARG A 318 3.48 0.28 -9.28
CA ARG A 318 2.08 -0.05 -9.59
C ARG A 318 1.66 0.53 -10.94
N ARG A 319 2.10 1.75 -11.24
CA ARG A 319 1.93 2.37 -12.56
C ARG A 319 2.67 1.57 -13.63
N GLN A 320 3.91 1.15 -13.34
CA GLN A 320 4.72 0.30 -14.21
C GLN A 320 4.08 -1.07 -14.46
N PHE A 321 3.40 -1.67 -13.47
CA PHE A 321 2.60 -2.88 -13.69
C PHE A 321 1.47 -2.63 -14.69
N LEU A 322 0.73 -1.53 -14.54
CA LEU A 322 -0.40 -1.18 -15.43
C LEU A 322 0.01 -0.75 -16.85
N HIS A 323 1.29 -0.45 -17.09
CA HIS A 323 1.82 -0.25 -18.45
C HIS A 323 1.93 -1.56 -19.25
N ASN A 324 1.84 -2.72 -18.61
CA ASN A 324 2.00 -4.00 -19.30
C ASN A 324 0.69 -4.48 -19.93
N ILE A 325 0.80 -5.10 -21.10
CA ILE A 325 -0.27 -5.90 -21.71
C ILE A 325 -0.20 -7.34 -21.18
N ASN A 326 1.02 -7.86 -21.01
CA ASN A 326 1.26 -9.21 -20.53
C ASN A 326 1.39 -9.26 -19.00
N PHE A 327 0.58 -10.10 -18.33
CA PHE A 327 0.59 -10.23 -16.87
C PHE A 327 1.95 -10.67 -16.32
N SER A 328 2.65 -11.60 -16.98
CA SER A 328 3.97 -12.08 -16.56
C SER A 328 5.02 -10.96 -16.56
N ASN A 329 5.03 -10.11 -17.59
CA ASN A 329 5.91 -8.94 -17.65
C ASN A 329 5.64 -7.98 -16.49
N GLY A 330 4.36 -7.75 -16.17
CA GLY A 330 3.98 -6.97 -14.99
C GLY A 330 4.53 -7.56 -13.67
N LEU A 331 4.48 -8.88 -13.51
CA LEU A 331 5.05 -9.56 -12.33
C LEU A 331 6.58 -9.47 -12.28
N ILE A 332 7.26 -9.51 -13.44
CA ILE A 332 8.70 -9.30 -13.55
C ILE A 332 9.06 -7.89 -13.09
N ASN A 333 8.29 -6.86 -13.47
CA ASN A 333 8.48 -5.49 -13.01
C ASN A 333 8.33 -5.41 -11.48
N ILE A 334 7.26 -5.99 -10.94
CA ILE A 334 7.04 -6.05 -9.49
C ILE A 334 8.21 -6.75 -8.78
N ARG A 335 8.68 -7.90 -9.27
CA ARG A 335 9.76 -8.65 -8.62
C ARG A 335 11.11 -7.94 -8.66
N ASN A 336 11.42 -7.23 -9.75
CA ASN A 336 12.76 -6.69 -9.97
C ASN A 336 12.91 -5.19 -9.62
N ALA A 337 11.82 -4.46 -9.39
CA ALA A 337 11.90 -3.06 -8.97
C ALA A 337 12.69 -2.92 -7.64
N PRO A 338 13.82 -2.20 -7.58
CA PRO A 338 14.54 -2.06 -6.32
C PRO A 338 13.78 -1.15 -5.37
N ARG A 339 13.72 -1.54 -4.10
CA ARG A 339 12.88 -0.90 -3.08
C ARG A 339 13.52 -0.99 -1.69
N HIS A 340 13.03 -0.16 -0.78
CA HIS A 340 13.50 -0.11 0.62
C HIS A 340 12.37 -0.18 1.66
N VAL A 341 11.12 -0.27 1.21
CA VAL A 341 9.95 -0.39 2.07
C VAL A 341 9.04 -1.52 1.59
N SER A 342 8.33 -2.13 2.53
CA SER A 342 7.40 -3.22 2.29
C SER A 342 6.05 -2.71 1.76
N ASN A 343 5.32 -3.55 1.03
CA ASN A 343 4.00 -3.26 0.48
C ASN A 343 3.24 -4.56 0.17
N ARG A 344 1.91 -4.55 0.26
CA ARG A 344 1.08 -5.63 -0.26
C ARG A 344 0.46 -5.21 -1.59
N LEU A 345 0.53 -6.08 -2.59
CA LEU A 345 -0.21 -5.93 -3.84
C LEU A 345 -1.17 -7.09 -4.03
N VAL A 346 -2.41 -6.78 -4.38
CA VAL A 346 -3.35 -7.74 -4.95
C VAL A 346 -3.45 -7.42 -6.44
N VAL A 347 -3.03 -8.35 -7.28
CA VAL A 347 -2.98 -8.18 -8.74
C VAL A 347 -3.81 -9.25 -9.43
N GLY A 348 -4.30 -8.96 -10.63
CA GLY A 348 -5.02 -9.94 -11.43
C GLY A 348 -4.99 -9.65 -12.92
N THR A 349 -5.42 -10.63 -13.70
CA THR A 349 -5.65 -10.56 -15.14
C THR A 349 -7.06 -11.05 -15.49
N ALA A 350 -7.62 -10.54 -16.59
CA ALA A 350 -8.86 -11.01 -17.19
C ALA A 350 -8.83 -12.50 -17.57
N ASP A 351 -7.64 -13.11 -17.69
CA ASP A 351 -7.43 -14.54 -17.97
C ASP A 351 -7.70 -15.46 -16.76
N ASN A 352 -8.61 -15.04 -15.88
CA ASN A 352 -9.01 -15.77 -14.69
C ASN A 352 -7.86 -16.13 -13.73
N PHE A 353 -7.05 -15.14 -13.38
CA PHE A 353 -5.96 -15.34 -12.43
C PHE A 353 -5.76 -14.13 -11.52
N VAL A 354 -5.59 -14.38 -10.21
CA VAL A 354 -5.34 -13.36 -9.19
C VAL A 354 -4.25 -13.81 -8.22
N LEU A 355 -3.50 -12.86 -7.68
CA LEU A 355 -2.41 -13.07 -6.72
C LEU A 355 -2.48 -12.04 -5.61
N ASN A 356 -2.13 -12.48 -4.40
CA ASN A 356 -1.81 -11.59 -3.29
C ASN A 356 -0.32 -11.72 -2.97
N MET A 357 0.39 -10.59 -2.97
CA MET A 357 1.85 -10.51 -2.91
C MET A 357 2.25 -9.64 -1.72
N GLU A 358 2.92 -10.23 -0.72
CA GLU A 358 3.58 -9.50 0.36
C GLU A 358 5.02 -9.21 -0.07
N VAL A 359 5.28 -7.96 -0.46
CA VAL A 359 6.54 -7.50 -1.01
C VAL A 359 7.36 -6.85 0.10
N THR A 360 8.60 -7.30 0.28
CA THR A 360 9.60 -6.71 1.18
C THR A 360 10.77 -6.16 0.36
N PRO A 361 11.77 -5.49 0.97
CA PRO A 361 12.94 -5.02 0.23
C PRO A 361 13.70 -6.10 -0.56
N SER A 362 13.76 -7.35 -0.06
CA SER A 362 14.52 -8.43 -0.72
C SER A 362 13.65 -9.53 -1.32
N ALA A 363 12.39 -9.68 -0.91
CA ALA A 363 11.57 -10.83 -1.25
C ALA A 363 10.14 -10.46 -1.66
N VAL A 364 9.50 -11.41 -2.34
CA VAL A 364 8.08 -11.37 -2.68
C VAL A 364 7.46 -12.69 -2.22
N HIS A 365 6.59 -12.61 -1.22
CA HIS A 365 5.89 -13.78 -0.70
C HIS A 365 4.49 -13.87 -1.34
N LEU A 366 4.20 -15.00 -1.97
CA LEU A 366 3.01 -15.18 -2.80
C LEU A 366 1.92 -15.95 -2.06
N ALA A 367 0.68 -15.57 -2.29
CA ALA A 367 -0.53 -16.29 -1.88
C ALA A 367 -1.49 -16.40 -3.07
N TYR A 368 -2.09 -17.58 -3.22
CA TYR A 368 -2.94 -17.98 -4.34
C TYR A 368 -4.36 -18.36 -3.85
N PRO A 369 -5.40 -18.25 -4.70
CA PRO A 369 -6.68 -18.91 -4.46
C PRO A 369 -6.53 -20.43 -4.27
N TYR A 370 -7.49 -21.08 -3.62
CA TYR A 370 -7.55 -22.54 -3.43
C TYR A 370 -6.33 -23.22 -2.77
N ALA A 371 -5.45 -22.47 -2.10
CA ALA A 371 -4.30 -23.05 -1.44
C ALA A 371 -4.71 -23.82 -0.17
N ALA A 372 -4.84 -25.16 -0.28
CA ALA A 372 -5.32 -26.04 0.78
C ALA A 372 -4.37 -26.22 1.99
N SER A 373 -3.08 -25.89 1.87
CA SER A 373 -2.04 -26.33 2.83
C SER A 373 -1.19 -25.24 3.45
N SER A 374 -1.64 -23.99 3.48
CA SER A 374 -0.94 -22.98 4.27
C SER A 374 -1.88 -22.48 5.34
N THR A 375 -1.32 -22.35 6.53
CA THR A 375 -1.80 -21.71 7.75
C THR A 375 -2.23 -20.25 7.57
N TYR A 376 -2.67 -19.88 6.37
CA TYR A 376 -3.34 -18.64 6.03
C TYR A 376 -4.57 -18.46 6.94
N THR A 377 -4.81 -17.21 7.34
CA THR A 377 -6.14 -16.71 7.70
C THR A 377 -7.21 -17.38 6.81
N PRO A 378 -8.41 -17.73 7.30
CA PRO A 378 -9.18 -18.94 6.95
C PRO A 378 -9.74 -19.05 5.51
N VAL A 379 -9.08 -18.51 4.50
CA VAL A 379 -9.36 -18.71 3.08
C VAL A 379 -8.96 -20.15 2.76
N GLY A 380 -9.84 -21.09 3.13
CA GLY A 380 -9.81 -22.48 2.70
C GLY A 380 -9.93 -22.60 1.18
N ASP A 381 -10.54 -23.69 0.71
CA ASP A 381 -10.69 -24.01 -0.72
C ASP A 381 -11.66 -23.04 -1.46
N TYR A 382 -11.28 -21.76 -1.57
CA TYR A 382 -12.09 -20.67 -2.10
C TYR A 382 -11.45 -19.97 -3.32
N PRO A 383 -12.30 -19.50 -4.26
CA PRO A 383 -11.90 -18.85 -5.52
C PRO A 383 -11.45 -17.38 -5.37
N PHE A 384 -10.83 -16.99 -4.26
CA PHE A 384 -10.41 -15.61 -4.04
C PHE A 384 -9.21 -15.49 -3.10
N VAL A 385 -8.56 -14.33 -3.12
CA VAL A 385 -7.54 -13.89 -2.16
C VAL A 385 -7.97 -12.58 -1.51
N VAL A 386 -7.56 -12.36 -0.25
CA VAL A 386 -7.81 -11.11 0.49
C VAL A 386 -6.55 -10.70 1.23
N GLY A 387 -6.34 -9.40 1.42
CA GLY A 387 -5.25 -8.89 2.24
C GLY A 387 -5.54 -7.52 2.86
N ALA A 388 -4.97 -7.32 4.05
CA ALA A 388 -4.98 -6.06 4.79
C ALA A 388 -3.54 -5.57 5.00
N ASN A 389 -3.20 -5.02 6.18
CA ASN A 389 -1.96 -4.30 6.43
C ASN A 389 -0.95 -5.02 7.32
N HIS A 390 -1.09 -6.32 7.49
CA HIS A 390 -0.17 -7.16 8.27
C HIS A 390 0.35 -8.32 7.40
N PHE A 391 1.48 -8.92 7.76
CA PHE A 391 2.01 -10.10 7.08
C PHE A 391 1.35 -11.37 7.58
N VAL A 392 0.88 -12.21 6.66
CA VAL A 392 0.29 -13.53 6.97
C VAL A 392 1.05 -14.68 6.32
N ASN A 393 2.01 -14.41 5.43
CA ASN A 393 2.71 -15.47 4.74
C ASN A 393 3.70 -16.20 5.68
N PRO A 394 3.60 -17.54 5.82
CA PRO A 394 4.52 -18.29 6.68
C PRO A 394 5.99 -18.16 6.29
N ALA A 395 6.30 -17.97 5.00
CA ALA A 395 7.68 -17.75 4.56
C ALA A 395 8.23 -16.39 5.04
N PHE A 396 7.38 -15.37 5.20
CA PHE A 396 7.78 -14.13 5.83
C PHE A 396 8.05 -14.36 7.33
N HIS A 397 7.14 -15.04 8.05
CA HIS A 397 7.34 -15.34 9.48
C HIS A 397 8.57 -16.22 9.73
N ALA A 398 8.95 -17.07 8.78
CA ALA A 398 10.16 -17.89 8.83
C ALA A 398 11.44 -17.14 8.41
N SER A 399 11.35 -15.93 7.84
CA SER A 399 12.50 -15.18 7.32
C SER A 399 13.40 -14.57 8.40
N GLY A 400 12.92 -14.52 9.65
CA GLY A 400 13.58 -13.80 10.74
C GLY A 400 13.26 -12.29 10.78
N TRP A 401 12.60 -11.75 9.75
CA TRP A 401 12.00 -10.41 9.81
C TRP A 401 10.69 -10.43 10.60
N ALA A 402 10.34 -9.28 11.16
CA ALA A 402 9.13 -9.10 11.95
C ALA A 402 8.24 -8.03 11.32
N ASP A 403 6.93 -8.21 11.42
CA ASP A 403 5.96 -7.18 11.09
C ASP A 403 6.08 -6.02 12.09
N ARG A 404 6.16 -4.79 11.59
CA ARG A 404 6.19 -3.56 12.42
C ARG A 404 4.80 -2.95 12.59
N ASN A 405 3.77 -3.49 11.95
CA ASN A 405 2.41 -3.04 12.17
C ASN A 405 2.00 -3.36 13.62
N PRO A 406 1.56 -2.37 14.42
CA PRO A 406 1.20 -2.56 15.83
C PRO A 406 -0.09 -3.38 16.05
N GLY A 407 -0.75 -3.83 14.97
CA GLY A 407 -1.97 -4.63 15.04
C GLY A 407 -3.24 -3.78 15.16
N GLY A 408 -4.27 -4.35 15.78
CA GLY A 408 -5.59 -3.73 15.87
C GLY A 408 -6.49 -4.15 14.71
N SER A 409 -7.06 -3.19 13.99
CA SER A 409 -8.07 -3.49 12.95
C SER A 409 -7.52 -4.33 11.81
N THR A 410 -6.27 -4.11 11.39
CA THR A 410 -5.61 -4.88 10.32
C THR A 410 -5.74 -6.40 10.49
N TRP A 411 -5.70 -6.93 11.72
CA TRP A 411 -5.69 -8.38 12.01
C TRP A 411 -7.00 -9.10 11.73
N PHE A 412 -8.12 -8.37 11.60
CA PHE A 412 -9.42 -9.00 11.31
C PHE A 412 -10.03 -8.54 10.00
N ARG A 413 -9.57 -7.44 9.39
CA ARG A 413 -10.25 -6.86 8.22
C ARG A 413 -10.27 -7.78 7.00
N ASP A 414 -9.15 -8.43 6.70
CA ASP A 414 -9.06 -9.44 5.65
C ASP A 414 -9.94 -10.66 5.96
N VAL A 415 -9.95 -11.10 7.23
CA VAL A 415 -10.82 -12.19 7.70
C VAL A 415 -12.30 -11.85 7.53
N ARG A 416 -12.71 -10.61 7.84
CA ARG A 416 -14.10 -10.15 7.72
C ARG A 416 -14.55 -10.05 6.27
N VAL A 417 -13.72 -9.48 5.39
CA VAL A 417 -13.99 -9.48 3.95
C VAL A 417 -14.08 -10.91 3.43
N ALA A 418 -13.13 -11.79 3.78
CA ALA A 418 -13.18 -13.19 3.38
C ALA A 418 -14.47 -13.88 3.88
N GLN A 419 -14.90 -13.65 5.12
CA GLN A 419 -16.17 -14.18 5.65
C GLN A 419 -17.40 -13.68 4.86
N GLY A 420 -17.40 -12.40 4.47
CA GLY A 420 -18.44 -11.81 3.63
C GLY A 420 -18.49 -12.43 2.23
N LEU A 421 -17.34 -12.73 1.65
CA LEU A 421 -17.23 -13.37 0.33
C LEU A 421 -17.57 -14.86 0.34
N ARG A 422 -17.28 -15.60 1.43
CA ARG A 422 -17.49 -17.07 1.50
C ARG A 422 -18.94 -17.48 1.31
N ARG A 423 -19.86 -16.81 2.00
CA ARG A 423 -21.27 -17.25 2.07
C ARG A 423 -21.93 -17.25 0.68
N PRO A 424 -21.76 -16.21 -0.14
CA PRO A 424 -22.31 -16.20 -1.50
C PRO A 424 -21.44 -16.93 -2.54
N ALA A 425 -20.10 -16.96 -2.38
CA ALA A 425 -19.21 -17.62 -3.34
C ALA A 425 -19.34 -19.16 -3.38
N GLY A 426 -19.93 -19.75 -2.33
CA GLY A 426 -20.05 -21.19 -2.18
C GLY A 426 -18.71 -21.91 -1.95
N VAL A 427 -18.79 -23.21 -1.65
CA VAL A 427 -17.68 -24.15 -1.88
C VAL A 427 -17.89 -24.69 -3.29
N LYS A 428 -16.81 -25.06 -3.99
CA LYS A 428 -16.84 -25.60 -5.36
C LYS A 428 -18.04 -26.55 -5.57
N GLY A 429 -19.01 -26.14 -6.40
CA GLY A 429 -20.20 -26.95 -6.74
C GLY A 429 -21.48 -26.72 -5.91
N THR A 430 -21.55 -25.76 -4.98
CA THR A 430 -22.74 -25.57 -4.11
C THR A 430 -23.79 -24.56 -4.60
N GLY A 431 -23.68 -24.01 -5.80
CA GLY A 431 -24.73 -23.19 -6.42
C GLY A 431 -25.00 -21.86 -5.70
N GLY A 432 -24.15 -20.87 -5.94
CA GLY A 432 -24.27 -19.47 -5.54
C GLY A 432 -23.04 -18.74 -6.06
N GLY A 433 -23.21 -17.58 -6.70
CA GLY A 433 -22.11 -16.75 -7.16
C GLY A 433 -22.21 -15.38 -6.51
N LEU A 434 -21.08 -14.69 -6.35
CA LEU A 434 -21.02 -13.31 -5.92
C LEU A 434 -21.55 -12.41 -7.05
N THR A 435 -22.58 -11.62 -6.76
CA THR A 435 -22.85 -10.42 -7.55
C THR A 435 -21.77 -9.37 -7.25
N PRO A 436 -21.55 -8.40 -8.14
CA PRO A 436 -20.67 -7.28 -7.83
C PRO A 436 -21.06 -6.56 -6.52
N GLU A 437 -22.36 -6.48 -6.23
CA GLU A 437 -22.92 -5.86 -5.02
C GLU A 437 -22.61 -6.68 -3.77
N ASP A 438 -22.62 -8.01 -3.83
CA ASP A 438 -22.18 -8.87 -2.73
C ASP A 438 -20.72 -8.64 -2.37
N VAL A 439 -19.86 -8.44 -3.39
CA VAL A 439 -18.45 -8.09 -3.18
C VAL A 439 -18.36 -6.77 -2.44
N THR A 440 -19.06 -5.73 -2.89
CA THR A 440 -19.08 -4.42 -2.20
C THR A 440 -19.63 -4.54 -0.77
N GLN A 441 -20.68 -5.33 -0.55
CA GLN A 441 -21.26 -5.56 0.77
C GLN A 441 -20.28 -6.20 1.75
N ALA A 442 -19.36 -7.06 1.28
CA ALA A 442 -18.29 -7.62 2.12
C ALA A 442 -17.31 -6.54 2.63
N PHE A 443 -17.16 -5.43 1.90
CA PHE A 443 -16.36 -4.26 2.31
C PHE A 443 -17.13 -3.25 3.17
N CYS A 444 -18.44 -3.47 3.38
CA CYS A 444 -19.28 -2.66 4.27
C CYS A 444 -19.32 -3.20 5.72
N ASP A 445 -18.37 -4.05 6.12
CA ASP A 445 -18.32 -4.59 7.50
C ASP A 445 -17.89 -3.55 8.53
N HIS A 446 -18.60 -3.52 9.66
CA HIS A 446 -18.42 -2.54 10.73
C HIS A 446 -17.92 -3.16 12.04
N LEU A 447 -17.30 -4.36 12.00
CA LEU A 447 -16.72 -4.94 13.21
C LEU A 447 -15.66 -3.98 13.78
N SER A 448 -15.86 -3.55 15.04
CA SER A 448 -15.01 -2.59 15.76
C SER A 448 -14.99 -1.16 15.17
N ALA A 449 -16.11 -0.69 14.60
CA ALA A 449 -16.27 0.71 14.21
C ALA A 449 -15.82 1.68 15.33
N PRO A 450 -15.14 2.80 15.01
CA PRO A 450 -14.89 3.31 13.66
C PRO A 450 -13.75 2.61 12.90
N SER A 451 -12.86 1.90 13.61
CA SER A 451 -11.73 1.15 13.07
C SER A 451 -12.14 -0.20 12.49
N SER A 452 -12.97 -0.18 11.46
CA SER A 452 -13.59 -1.34 10.80
C SER A 452 -13.29 -1.39 9.31
N VAL A 453 -13.54 -2.53 8.62
CA VAL A 453 -13.37 -2.66 7.15
C VAL A 453 -13.95 -1.45 6.40
N CYS A 454 -15.19 -1.07 6.73
CA CYS A 454 -15.79 0.18 6.34
C CYS A 454 -15.42 1.27 7.36
N GLN A 455 -14.33 1.99 7.12
CA GLN A 455 -13.76 2.94 8.07
C GLN A 455 -14.53 4.27 8.03
N HIS A 456 -15.02 4.75 9.17
CA HIS A 456 -15.78 6.01 9.28
C HIS A 456 -14.99 7.13 9.94
N MET A 457 -15.33 8.38 9.57
CA MET A 457 -14.59 9.60 9.92
C MET A 457 -14.70 9.99 11.41
N GLU A 458 -14.11 9.16 12.27
CA GLU A 458 -14.01 9.39 13.70
C GLU A 458 -12.55 9.31 14.15
N ASP A 459 -12.26 9.85 15.34
CA ASP A 459 -10.93 9.78 15.90
C ASP A 459 -10.61 8.33 16.29
N CYS A 460 -9.61 7.76 15.63
CA CYS A 460 -9.18 6.38 15.81
C CYS A 460 -7.96 6.26 16.73
N THR A 461 -7.61 7.34 17.44
CA THR A 461 -6.46 7.36 18.35
C THR A 461 -6.65 6.37 19.49
N VAL A 462 -5.79 5.36 19.54
CA VAL A 462 -5.72 4.42 20.67
C VAL A 462 -4.99 5.11 21.83
N ARG A 463 -5.68 5.23 22.97
CA ARG A 463 -5.13 5.86 24.19
C ARG A 463 -4.28 4.89 24.98
N GLY A 464 -3.27 5.41 25.69
CA GLY A 464 -2.45 4.62 26.61
C GLY A 464 -1.42 3.71 25.95
N VAL A 465 -1.21 3.82 24.64
CA VAL A 465 -0.15 3.12 23.90
C VAL A 465 0.86 4.17 23.41
N PRO A 466 2.04 4.28 24.07
CA PRO A 466 3.10 5.17 23.62
C PRO A 466 3.46 4.88 22.15
N ASP A 467 3.70 5.94 21.38
CA ASP A 467 4.13 5.84 19.98
C ASP A 467 3.21 5.01 19.07
N TYR A 468 1.93 4.84 19.44
CA TYR A 468 0.96 4.25 18.53
C TYR A 468 0.73 5.17 17.33
N PRO A 469 1.01 4.70 16.11
CA PRO A 469 1.09 5.56 14.93
C PRO A 469 -0.28 5.82 14.29
N TYR A 470 -1.33 5.05 14.60
CA TYR A 470 -2.67 5.36 14.12
C TYR A 470 -3.34 6.37 15.04
N ARG A 471 -3.31 7.64 14.63
CA ARG A 471 -3.90 8.76 15.36
C ARG A 471 -4.77 9.63 14.45
N GLY A 472 -5.68 10.34 15.09
CA GLY A 472 -6.60 11.28 14.48
C GLY A 472 -7.71 10.62 13.67
N ARG A 473 -8.40 11.45 12.88
CA ARG A 473 -9.53 11.03 12.07
C ARG A 473 -9.07 10.29 10.82
N GLN A 474 -9.58 9.07 10.64
CA GLN A 474 -9.35 8.21 9.48
C GLN A 474 -10.68 7.90 8.80
N ILE A 475 -10.69 7.62 7.51
CA ILE A 475 -11.90 7.26 6.76
C ILE A 475 -11.53 6.33 5.60
N THR A 476 -12.45 5.44 5.20
CA THR A 476 -12.41 4.86 3.85
C THR A 476 -12.61 6.00 2.87
N LEU A 477 -11.52 6.42 2.26
CA LEU A 477 -11.45 7.52 1.31
C LEU A 477 -12.11 7.13 -0.01
N ALA A 478 -11.87 5.91 -0.48
CA ALA A 478 -12.51 5.38 -1.67
C ALA A 478 -12.74 3.88 -1.54
N HIS A 479 -13.88 3.42 -2.05
CA HIS A 479 -14.07 2.02 -2.42
C HIS A 479 -13.99 1.90 -3.94
N VAL A 480 -13.23 0.91 -4.42
CA VAL A 480 -13.09 0.62 -5.85
C VAL A 480 -13.38 -0.84 -6.11
N ARG A 481 -13.99 -1.11 -7.26
CA ARG A 481 -14.20 -2.44 -7.83
C ARG A 481 -13.83 -2.39 -9.30
N TYR A 482 -12.88 -3.20 -9.71
CA TYR A 482 -12.45 -3.35 -11.10
C TYR A 482 -12.96 -4.68 -11.63
N ASP A 483 -13.72 -4.64 -12.72
CA ASP A 483 -14.08 -5.82 -13.49
C ASP A 483 -13.06 -5.97 -14.63
N LEU A 484 -12.15 -6.93 -14.47
CA LEU A 484 -11.04 -7.13 -15.39
C LEU A 484 -11.53 -7.72 -16.72
N THR A 485 -12.59 -8.53 -16.67
CA THR A 485 -13.21 -9.15 -17.85
C THR A 485 -14.00 -8.14 -18.67
N ARG A 486 -14.72 -7.22 -18.03
CA ARG A 486 -15.52 -6.18 -18.72
C ARG A 486 -14.76 -4.87 -18.95
N ARG A 487 -13.58 -4.73 -18.34
CA ARG A 487 -12.74 -3.52 -18.39
C ARG A 487 -13.50 -2.31 -17.85
N THR A 488 -14.17 -2.50 -16.72
CA THR A 488 -14.90 -1.43 -16.03
C THR A 488 -14.33 -1.17 -14.64
N ALA A 489 -14.45 0.07 -14.19
CA ALA A 489 -14.10 0.51 -12.85
C ALA A 489 -15.35 1.13 -12.20
N THR A 490 -15.80 0.56 -11.10
CA THR A 490 -16.81 1.16 -10.21
C THR A 490 -16.09 1.83 -9.04
N VAL A 491 -16.38 3.09 -8.78
CA VAL A 491 -15.73 3.88 -7.72
C VAL A 491 -16.78 4.56 -6.84
N CYS A 492 -16.57 4.51 -5.53
CA CYS A 492 -17.33 5.24 -4.52
C CYS A 492 -16.38 6.15 -3.74
N LYS A 493 -16.70 7.45 -3.68
CA LYS A 493 -16.03 8.41 -2.79
C LYS A 493 -16.56 8.25 -1.37
N GLY A 494 -15.66 8.02 -0.43
CA GLY A 494 -16.02 7.75 0.97
C GLY A 494 -16.35 6.27 1.24
N PRO A 495 -16.90 5.98 2.44
CA PRO A 495 -17.23 4.62 2.86
C PRO A 495 -18.34 4.01 1.98
N PRO A 496 -18.18 2.77 1.50
CA PRO A 496 -19.10 2.16 0.53
C PRO A 496 -20.53 1.93 1.05
N CYS A 497 -20.74 1.94 2.38
CA CYS A 497 -22.08 1.77 2.96
C CYS A 497 -22.96 3.03 2.88
N MET A 498 -22.38 4.18 2.51
CA MET A 498 -23.08 5.47 2.48
C MET A 498 -22.77 6.31 1.25
N GLY A 499 -21.77 5.94 0.45
CA GLY A 499 -21.37 6.70 -0.73
C GLY A 499 -22.17 6.36 -1.99
N VAL A 500 -21.94 7.16 -3.03
CA VAL A 500 -22.53 6.99 -4.36
C VAL A 500 -21.49 6.37 -5.29
N PHE A 501 -21.91 5.41 -6.10
CA PHE A 501 -21.06 4.70 -7.02
C PHE A 501 -21.14 5.32 -8.43
N GLN A 502 -19.98 5.47 -9.06
CA GLN A 502 -19.83 5.82 -10.46
C GLN A 502 -19.15 4.67 -11.20
N GLU A 503 -19.59 4.37 -12.41
CA GLU A 503 -18.99 3.35 -13.26
C GLU A 503 -18.35 3.98 -14.49
N PHE A 504 -17.16 3.49 -14.83
CA PHE A 504 -16.36 3.93 -15.96
C PHE A 504 -15.97 2.71 -16.78
N ALA A 505 -16.07 2.81 -18.10
CA ALA A 505 -15.62 1.78 -19.02
C ALA A 505 -14.30 2.20 -19.65
N ILE A 506 -13.36 1.27 -19.76
CA ILE A 506 -12.08 1.46 -20.42
C ILE A 506 -12.20 0.78 -21.78
N PRO A 507 -11.98 1.51 -22.89
CA PRO A 507 -12.03 0.90 -24.19
C PRO A 507 -10.99 -0.23 -24.26
N PRO A 508 -11.35 -1.43 -24.73
CA PRO A 508 -10.39 -2.52 -24.89
C PRO A 508 -9.27 -2.10 -25.85
N VAL A 509 -8.09 -2.70 -25.70
CA VAL A 509 -6.98 -2.48 -26.63
C VAL A 509 -7.48 -2.84 -28.04
N ALA A 510 -7.44 -1.89 -28.98
CA ALA A 510 -7.72 -2.20 -30.37
C ALA A 510 -6.69 -3.23 -30.81
N ASN A 511 -7.17 -4.44 -31.13
CA ASN A 511 -6.42 -5.66 -31.49
C ASN A 511 -4.97 -5.39 -31.92
N CYS A 512 -4.01 -5.83 -31.11
CA CYS A 512 -2.66 -6.13 -31.58
C CYS A 512 -2.65 -7.42 -32.40
#